data_AF-A0A6H5G375-F1
#
_entry.id   AF-A0A6H5G375-F1
#
_cell.length_a   1.000
_cell.length_b   1.000
_cell.length_c   1.000
_cell.angle_alpha   90.00
_cell.angle_beta   90.00
_cell.angle_gamma   90.00
#
_symmetry.space_group_name_H-M   'P 1'
#
loop_
_entity.id
_entity.type
_entity.pdbx_description
1 polymer ?
#
loop_
_entity_poly.entity_id
_entity_poly.type
_entity_poly.pdbx_seq_one_letter_code
_entity_poly.pdbx_strand_id
1 'polypeptide(L)'
;MESSSWRESILDQIQRRNKQQFSAFEDLISAHNRLFDSHAALRQENEKLRSERLALPRGSIESQGAPERISILESKLLAQQEELTELLRKRGENAQLVVDLNKKLQEKADQLKAAEDSNAEQGAIIITLKLELKSLVSKKAELENLNQLIRDEHTALQLAYSHLEDKLRKTQDAHEGEVSAVKWSPVDRVVATGGADRKIRLWDTSKIDRSQFTRGVFLVALDRLASRHARRHQGAELYDFRRREFESVEVRKENLQ
;
A
#
# COMPACT_ATOMS: atom_id res chain seq x y z
N MET A 1 -26.85 16.64 -29.25
CA MET A 1 -25.51 16.44 -29.85
C MET A 1 -24.84 15.17 -29.30
N GLU A 2 -25.53 14.01 -29.29
CA GLU A 2 -25.01 12.76 -28.68
C GLU A 2 -25.00 11.56 -29.65
N SER A 3 -25.46 11.72 -30.89
CA SER A 3 -25.60 10.60 -31.83
C SER A 3 -24.30 10.14 -32.50
N SER A 4 -23.19 10.89 -32.35
CA SER A 4 -21.92 10.59 -33.03
C SER A 4 -20.96 9.73 -32.20
N SER A 5 -21.09 9.73 -30.87
CA SER A 5 -20.14 9.05 -29.96
C SER A 5 -20.13 7.53 -30.13
N TRP A 6 -21.30 6.90 -30.22
CA TRP A 6 -21.39 5.44 -30.32
C TRP A 6 -20.98 4.93 -31.71
N ARG A 7 -21.24 5.71 -32.77
CA ARG A 7 -20.85 5.36 -34.15
C ARG A 7 -19.33 5.38 -34.30
N GLU A 8 -18.66 6.40 -33.77
CA GLU A 8 -17.21 6.49 -33.75
C GLU A 8 -16.59 5.36 -32.93
N SER A 9 -17.17 5.03 -31.78
CA SER A 9 -16.69 3.90 -30.96
C SER A 9 -16.83 2.54 -31.66
N ILE A 10 -17.91 2.30 -32.40
CA ILE A 10 -18.08 1.05 -33.17
C ILE A 10 -17.08 1.00 -34.33
N LEU A 11 -16.88 2.12 -35.04
CA LEU A 11 -15.89 2.19 -36.11
C LEU A 11 -14.48 1.88 -35.61
N ASP A 12 -14.09 2.46 -34.47
CA ASP A 12 -12.77 2.23 -33.88
C ASP A 12 -12.60 0.77 -33.41
N GLN A 13 -13.65 0.17 -32.82
CA GLN A 13 -13.64 -1.26 -32.46
C GLN A 13 -13.51 -2.17 -33.69
N ILE A 14 -14.21 -1.87 -34.78
CA ILE A 14 -14.11 -2.64 -36.03
C ILE A 14 -12.73 -2.48 -36.65
N GLN A 15 -12.17 -1.27 -36.67
CA GLN A 15 -10.83 -1.02 -37.20
C GLN A 15 -9.75 -1.73 -36.39
N ARG A 16 -9.84 -1.72 -35.05
CA ARG A 16 -8.91 -2.46 -34.18
C ARG A 16 -9.03 -3.97 -34.40
N ARG A 17 -10.25 -4.49 -34.47
CA ARG A 17 -10.50 -5.92 -34.75
C ARG A 17 -9.93 -6.32 -36.10
N ASN A 18 -10.21 -5.53 -37.14
CA ASN A 18 -9.69 -5.80 -38.48
C ASN A 18 -8.16 -5.74 -38.48
N LYS A 19 -7.53 -4.74 -37.84
CA LYS A 19 -6.07 -4.66 -37.75
C LYS A 19 -5.45 -5.90 -37.08
N GLN A 20 -6.02 -6.37 -35.98
CA GLN A 20 -5.55 -7.58 -35.28
C GLN A 20 -5.79 -8.87 -36.06
N GLN A 21 -6.95 -8.99 -36.69
CA GLN A 21 -7.31 -10.20 -37.43
C GLN A 21 -6.58 -10.29 -38.78
N PHE A 22 -6.41 -9.17 -39.49
CA PHE A 22 -5.69 -9.16 -40.77
C PHE A 22 -4.18 -9.34 -40.60
N SER A 23 -3.56 -8.76 -39.56
CA SER A 23 -2.11 -8.93 -39.34
C SER A 23 -1.71 -10.39 -39.11
N ALA A 24 -2.60 -11.19 -38.48
CA ALA A 24 -2.34 -12.61 -38.26
C ALA A 24 -2.30 -13.44 -39.57
N PHE A 25 -2.89 -12.92 -40.65
CA PHE A 25 -2.97 -13.61 -41.95
C PHE A 25 -2.24 -12.87 -43.08
N GLU A 26 -1.60 -11.74 -42.80
CA GLU A 26 -0.92 -10.90 -43.80
C GLU A 26 0.20 -11.66 -44.53
N ASP A 27 0.98 -12.44 -43.78
CA ASP A 27 2.03 -13.30 -44.34
C ASP A 27 1.47 -14.43 -45.21
N LEU A 28 0.35 -15.03 -44.77
CA LEU A 28 -0.31 -16.11 -45.50
C LEU A 28 -0.92 -15.61 -46.81
N ILE A 29 -1.57 -14.44 -46.79
CA ILE A 29 -2.14 -13.78 -47.97
C ILE A 29 -1.01 -13.41 -48.95
N SER A 30 0.08 -12.83 -48.44
CA SER A 30 1.24 -12.48 -49.26
C SER A 30 1.89 -13.71 -49.90
N ALA A 31 2.02 -14.81 -49.14
CA ALA A 31 2.52 -16.07 -49.66
C ALA A 31 1.59 -16.68 -50.72
N HIS A 32 0.27 -16.64 -50.49
CA HIS A 32 -0.72 -17.12 -51.45
C HIS A 32 -0.67 -16.34 -52.76
N ASN A 33 -0.60 -15.00 -52.70
CA ASN A 33 -0.50 -14.16 -53.89
C ASN A 33 0.78 -14.45 -54.70
N ARG A 34 1.93 -14.60 -54.03
CA ARG A 34 3.19 -15.01 -54.69
C ARG A 34 3.10 -16.36 -55.38
N LEU A 35 2.44 -17.33 -54.73
CA LEU A 35 2.21 -18.66 -55.30
C LEU A 35 1.26 -18.60 -56.51
N PHE A 36 0.22 -17.79 -56.42
CA PHE A 36 -0.74 -17.58 -57.48
C PHE A 36 -0.08 -16.96 -58.73
N ASP A 37 0.73 -15.92 -58.54
CA ASP A 37 1.47 -15.26 -59.63
C ASP A 37 2.48 -16.22 -60.27
N SER A 38 3.20 -17.01 -59.47
CA SER A 38 4.12 -18.04 -59.96
C SER A 38 3.40 -19.13 -60.77
N HIS A 39 2.25 -19.60 -60.28
CA HIS A 39 1.45 -20.59 -61.00
C HIS A 39 0.91 -20.02 -62.33
N ALA A 40 0.49 -18.75 -62.35
CA ALA A 40 0.06 -18.08 -63.58
C ALA A 40 1.20 -17.98 -64.61
N ALA A 41 2.41 -17.58 -64.17
CA ALA A 41 3.59 -17.51 -65.02
C ALA A 41 3.98 -18.88 -65.61
N LEU A 42 4.05 -19.92 -64.76
CA LEU A 42 4.37 -21.28 -65.21
C LEU A 42 3.32 -21.85 -66.16
N ARG A 43 2.05 -21.48 -66.00
CA ARG A 43 0.97 -21.88 -66.90
C ARG A 43 1.16 -21.25 -68.28
N GLN A 44 1.48 -19.96 -68.33
CA GLN A 44 1.74 -19.24 -69.57
C GLN A 44 2.97 -19.78 -70.31
N GLU A 45 4.03 -20.10 -69.57
CA GLU A 45 5.23 -20.75 -70.12
C GLU A 45 4.91 -22.14 -70.69
N ASN A 46 4.11 -22.94 -69.99
CA ASN A 46 3.67 -24.24 -70.49
C ASN A 46 2.82 -24.15 -71.77
N GLU A 47 1.93 -23.16 -71.85
CA GLU A 47 1.16 -22.90 -73.08
C GLU A 47 2.08 -22.48 -74.23
N LYS A 48 3.09 -21.65 -73.96
CA LYS A 48 4.10 -21.24 -74.94
C LYS A 48 4.90 -22.45 -75.43
N LEU A 49 5.43 -23.28 -74.53
CA LEU A 49 6.18 -24.50 -74.87
C LEU A 49 5.31 -25.50 -75.66
N ARG A 50 4.02 -25.62 -75.34
CA ARG A 50 3.08 -26.44 -76.12
C ARG A 50 2.89 -25.89 -77.53
N SER A 51 2.77 -24.57 -77.68
CA SER A 51 2.64 -23.93 -78.99
C SER A 51 3.89 -24.08 -79.84
N GLU A 52 5.08 -23.92 -79.24
CA GLU A 52 6.37 -24.13 -79.89
C GLU A 52 6.56 -25.60 -80.31
N ARG A 53 6.12 -26.55 -79.47
CA ARG A 53 6.13 -27.98 -79.80
C ARG A 53 5.20 -28.33 -80.96
N LEU A 54 4.07 -27.63 -81.11
CA LEU A 54 3.17 -27.77 -82.26
C LEU A 54 3.71 -27.07 -83.53
N ALA A 55 4.50 -26.01 -83.37
CA ALA A 55 5.11 -25.26 -84.47
C ALA A 55 6.38 -25.92 -85.05
N LEU A 56 6.98 -26.87 -84.33
CA LEU A 56 8.09 -27.67 -84.84
C LEU A 56 7.61 -28.59 -85.98
N PRO A 57 8.18 -28.50 -87.20
CA PRO A 57 7.84 -29.40 -88.29
C PRO A 57 8.06 -30.86 -87.87
N ARG A 58 7.05 -31.71 -88.05
CA ARG A 58 7.23 -33.17 -88.03
C ARG A 58 7.98 -33.60 -89.29
N GLY A 59 9.27 -33.27 -89.33
CA GLY A 59 10.18 -33.71 -90.37
C GLY A 59 10.36 -35.22 -90.30
N SER A 60 10.04 -35.88 -91.41
CA SER A 60 10.45 -37.23 -91.75
C SER A 60 11.94 -37.42 -91.43
N ILE A 61 12.26 -38.51 -90.71
CA ILE A 61 13.62 -38.86 -90.33
C ILE A 61 14.35 -39.33 -91.59
N GLU A 62 15.02 -38.41 -92.27
CA GLU A 62 16.09 -38.76 -93.21
C GLU A 62 17.42 -38.83 -92.46
N SER A 63 18.11 -39.94 -92.71
CA SER A 63 19.30 -40.43 -92.04
C SER A 63 20.59 -39.78 -92.58
N GLN A 64 20.73 -38.46 -92.44
CA GLN A 64 22.01 -37.78 -92.63
C GLN A 64 22.23 -36.79 -91.49
N GLY A 65 23.25 -37.03 -90.66
CA GLY A 65 23.54 -36.26 -89.43
C GLY A 65 23.36 -37.02 -88.10
N ALA A 66 23.06 -38.32 -88.14
CA ALA A 66 22.99 -39.18 -86.96
C ALA A 66 24.21 -39.06 -86.01
N PRO A 67 25.49 -39.05 -86.47
CA PRO A 67 26.63 -38.92 -85.56
C PRO A 67 26.75 -37.55 -84.88
N GLU A 68 26.41 -36.45 -85.57
CA GLU A 68 26.41 -35.11 -84.95
C GLU A 68 25.28 -34.96 -83.91
N ARG A 69 24.10 -35.51 -84.19
CA ARG A 69 23.01 -35.57 -83.20
C ARG A 69 23.38 -36.41 -81.99
N ILE A 70 24.06 -37.54 -82.19
CA ILE A 70 24.56 -38.38 -81.08
C ILE A 70 25.58 -37.58 -80.26
N SER A 71 26.54 -36.89 -80.90
CA SER A 71 27.52 -36.06 -80.20
C SER A 71 26.90 -34.90 -79.40
N ILE A 72 25.89 -34.21 -79.96
CA ILE A 72 25.16 -33.15 -79.26
C ILE A 72 24.34 -33.71 -78.08
N LEU A 73 23.80 -34.92 -78.22
CA LEU A 73 23.08 -35.59 -77.13
C LEU A 73 24.02 -36.07 -76.03
N GLU A 74 25.21 -36.56 -76.39
CA GLU A 74 26.26 -36.94 -75.44
C GLU A 74 26.77 -35.74 -74.65
N SER A 75 26.97 -34.57 -75.28
CA SER A 75 27.38 -33.36 -74.57
C SER A 75 26.29 -32.83 -73.63
N LYS A 76 25.02 -32.90 -74.04
CA LYS A 76 23.88 -32.57 -73.18
C LYS A 76 23.72 -33.54 -72.02
N LEU A 77 23.92 -34.83 -72.25
CA LEU A 77 23.91 -35.84 -71.20
C LEU A 77 24.99 -35.54 -70.16
N LEU A 78 26.18 -35.14 -70.60
CA LEU A 78 27.30 -34.80 -69.73
C LEU A 78 27.02 -33.53 -68.91
N ALA A 79 26.51 -32.47 -69.54
CA ALA A 79 26.09 -31.25 -68.85
C ALA A 79 24.96 -31.50 -67.83
N GLN A 80 23.98 -32.33 -68.16
CA GLN A 80 22.93 -32.74 -67.22
C GLN A 80 23.50 -33.55 -66.06
N GLN A 81 24.50 -34.40 -66.31
CA GLN A 81 25.21 -35.12 -65.25
C GLN A 81 25.95 -34.16 -64.30
N GLU A 82 26.60 -33.12 -64.84
CA GLU A 82 27.28 -32.08 -64.07
C GLU A 82 26.29 -31.27 -63.21
N GLU A 83 25.19 -30.79 -63.79
CA GLU A 83 24.13 -30.10 -63.04
C GLU A 83 23.56 -30.97 -61.91
N LEU A 84 23.35 -32.27 -62.17
CA LEU A 84 22.81 -33.20 -61.19
C LEU A 84 23.79 -33.43 -60.02
N THR A 85 25.09 -33.47 -60.30
CA THR A 85 26.12 -33.58 -59.24
C THR A 85 26.22 -32.29 -58.43
N GLU A 86 26.13 -31.11 -59.04
CA GLU A 86 26.06 -29.84 -58.30
C GLU A 86 24.83 -29.74 -57.40
N LEU A 87 23.66 -30.16 -57.90
CA LEU A 87 22.42 -30.16 -57.13
C LEU A 87 22.50 -31.11 -55.93
N LEU A 88 23.08 -32.30 -56.12
CA LEU A 88 23.31 -33.24 -55.01
C LEU A 88 24.26 -32.66 -53.96
N ARG A 89 25.32 -31.95 -54.38
CA ARG A 89 26.24 -31.24 -53.47
C ARG A 89 25.52 -30.17 -52.66
N LYS A 90 24.78 -29.27 -53.33
CA LYS A 90 23.98 -28.21 -52.68
C LYS A 90 22.92 -28.78 -51.74
N ARG A 91 22.29 -29.90 -52.12
CA ARG A 91 21.33 -30.60 -51.25
C ARG A 91 21.99 -31.12 -49.98
N GLY A 92 23.21 -31.66 -50.06
CA GLY A 92 23.99 -32.09 -48.89
C GLY A 92 24.35 -30.93 -47.97
N GLU A 93 24.80 -29.81 -48.53
CA GLU A 93 25.09 -28.57 -47.78
C GLU A 93 23.86 -28.03 -47.07
N ASN A 94 22.72 -27.97 -47.75
CA ASN A 94 21.45 -27.56 -47.16
C ASN A 94 20.99 -28.50 -46.04
N ALA A 95 21.17 -29.82 -46.22
CA ALA A 95 20.85 -30.80 -45.18
C ALA A 95 21.71 -30.59 -43.93
N GLN A 96 23.01 -30.32 -44.10
CA GLN A 96 23.90 -30.03 -42.98
C GLN A 96 23.52 -28.72 -42.27
N LEU A 97 23.21 -27.66 -43.02
CA LEU A 97 22.76 -26.38 -42.47
C LEU A 97 21.48 -26.55 -41.62
N VAL A 98 20.53 -27.37 -42.07
CA VAL A 98 19.32 -27.68 -41.30
C VAL A 98 19.65 -28.38 -39.98
N VAL A 99 20.60 -29.32 -39.98
CA VAL A 99 21.05 -30.00 -38.75
C VAL A 99 21.69 -28.99 -37.79
N ASP A 100 22.57 -28.13 -38.28
CA ASP A 100 23.26 -27.13 -37.46
C ASP A 100 22.29 -26.10 -36.88
N LEU A 101 21.31 -25.66 -37.68
CA LEU A 101 20.25 -24.76 -37.23
C LEU A 101 19.35 -25.42 -36.19
N ASN A 102 18.96 -26.68 -36.37
CA ASN A 102 18.19 -27.42 -35.38
C ASN A 102 18.96 -27.56 -34.06
N LYS A 103 20.28 -27.81 -34.11
CA LYS A 103 21.12 -27.87 -32.92
C LYS A 103 21.16 -26.52 -32.19
N LYS A 104 21.38 -25.42 -32.92
CA LYS A 104 21.35 -24.07 -32.34
C LYS A 104 19.98 -23.72 -31.75
N LEU A 105 18.90 -24.16 -32.41
CA LEU A 105 17.54 -23.95 -31.94
C LEU A 105 17.31 -24.70 -30.63
N GLN A 106 17.79 -25.94 -30.53
CA GLN A 106 17.73 -26.73 -29.29
C GLN A 106 18.53 -26.06 -28.16
N GLU A 107 19.77 -25.64 -28.42
CA GLU A 107 20.60 -24.93 -27.43
C GLU A 107 19.92 -23.64 -26.95
N LYS A 108 19.26 -22.90 -27.86
CA LYS A 108 18.50 -21.70 -27.49
C LYS A 108 17.25 -22.01 -26.70
N ALA A 109 16.53 -23.09 -27.02
CA ALA A 109 15.38 -23.53 -26.25
C ALA A 109 15.77 -23.91 -24.81
N ASP A 110 16.90 -24.61 -24.64
CA ASP A 110 17.41 -24.99 -23.32
C ASP A 110 17.85 -23.75 -22.51
N GLN A 111 18.52 -22.77 -23.14
CA GLN A 111 18.86 -21.50 -22.51
C GLN A 111 17.63 -20.71 -22.08
N LEU A 112 16.60 -20.68 -22.91
CA LEU A 112 15.36 -19.94 -22.65
C LEU A 112 14.63 -20.57 -21.46
N LYS A 113 14.54 -21.90 -21.42
CA LYS A 113 13.97 -22.63 -20.28
C LYS A 113 14.72 -22.35 -18.97
N ALA A 114 16.06 -22.40 -18.98
CA ALA A 114 16.85 -22.09 -17.79
C ALA A 114 16.65 -20.64 -17.30
N ALA A 115 16.50 -19.70 -18.23
CA ALA A 115 16.19 -18.30 -17.90
C ALA A 115 14.77 -18.14 -17.33
N GLU A 116 13.78 -18.85 -17.87
CA GLU A 116 12.41 -18.88 -17.35
C GLU A 116 12.35 -19.44 -15.92
N ASP A 117 13.05 -20.53 -15.65
CA ASP A 117 13.14 -21.14 -14.32
C ASP A 117 13.78 -20.17 -13.31
N SER A 118 14.90 -19.52 -13.67
CA SER A 118 15.55 -18.52 -12.81
C SER A 118 14.65 -17.30 -12.56
N ASN A 119 13.91 -16.85 -13.57
CA ASN A 119 12.99 -15.73 -13.43
C ASN A 119 11.79 -16.09 -12.51
N ALA A 120 11.32 -17.34 -12.57
CA ALA A 120 10.29 -17.84 -11.66
C ALA A 120 10.78 -17.89 -10.21
N GLU A 121 12.01 -18.36 -9.97
CA GLU A 121 12.65 -18.36 -8.65
C GLU A 121 12.80 -16.94 -8.09
N GLN A 122 13.30 -16.00 -8.91
CA GLN A 122 13.40 -14.59 -8.52
C GLN A 122 12.02 -13.99 -8.22
N GLY A 123 10.99 -14.35 -8.99
CA GLY A 123 9.60 -13.97 -8.72
C GLY A 123 9.11 -14.42 -7.35
N ALA A 124 9.42 -15.66 -6.96
CA ALA A 124 9.07 -16.19 -5.63
C ALA A 124 9.78 -15.43 -4.50
N ILE A 125 11.08 -15.13 -4.65
CA ILE A 125 11.86 -14.35 -3.68
C ILE A 125 11.31 -12.92 -3.54
N ILE A 126 10.91 -12.29 -4.66
CA ILE A 126 10.29 -10.96 -4.61
C ILE A 126 8.99 -10.99 -3.82
N ILE A 127 8.18 -12.05 -3.97
CA ILE A 127 6.92 -12.20 -3.23
C ILE A 127 7.20 -12.35 -1.73
N THR A 128 8.15 -13.19 -1.33
CA THR A 128 8.49 -13.38 0.10
C THR A 128 9.03 -12.09 0.72
N LEU A 129 9.96 -11.41 0.06
CA LEU A 129 10.50 -10.13 0.54
C LEU A 129 9.43 -9.04 0.65
N LYS A 130 8.47 -8.99 -0.29
CA LYS A 130 7.33 -8.07 -0.20
C LYS A 130 6.44 -8.34 1.02
N LEU A 131 6.21 -9.62 1.35
CA LEU A 131 5.44 -10.00 2.54
C LEU A 131 6.17 -9.63 3.83
N GLU A 132 7.47 -9.87 3.91
CA GLU A 132 8.31 -9.46 5.04
C GLU A 132 8.31 -7.94 5.22
N LEU A 133 8.48 -7.19 4.13
CA LEU A 133 8.46 -5.73 4.15
C LEU A 133 7.11 -5.20 4.66
N LYS A 134 6.00 -5.80 4.23
CA LYS A 134 4.66 -5.44 4.73
C LYS A 134 4.52 -5.68 6.24
N SER A 135 5.04 -6.81 6.74
CA SER A 135 5.04 -7.14 8.17
C SER A 135 5.93 -6.19 9.00
N LEU A 136 7.10 -5.81 8.47
CA LEU A 136 7.98 -4.85 9.13
C LEU A 136 7.38 -3.45 9.18
N VAL A 137 6.68 -3.02 8.12
CA VAL A 137 5.99 -1.73 8.09
C VAL A 137 4.87 -1.68 9.14
N SER A 138 4.07 -2.74 9.31
CA SER A 138 3.03 -2.76 10.35
C SER A 138 3.64 -2.73 11.75
N LYS A 139 4.69 -3.52 12.01
CA LYS A 139 5.40 -3.51 13.30
C LYS A 139 6.01 -2.15 13.61
N LYS A 140 6.58 -1.48 12.60
CA LYS A 140 7.12 -0.13 12.77
C LYS A 140 6.01 0.85 13.18
N ALA A 141 4.86 0.81 12.51
CA ALA A 141 3.72 1.67 12.86
C ALA A 141 3.21 1.40 14.28
N GLU A 142 3.13 0.14 14.71
CA GLU A 142 2.76 -0.23 16.09
C GLU A 142 3.75 0.35 17.11
N LEU A 143 5.05 0.26 16.85
CA LEU A 143 6.09 0.81 17.74
C LEU A 143 6.08 2.34 17.77
N GLU A 144 5.80 3.00 16.64
CA GLU A 144 5.65 4.46 16.59
C GLU A 144 4.44 4.92 17.42
N ASN A 145 3.31 4.21 17.33
CA ASN A 145 2.12 4.48 18.13
C ASN A 145 2.39 4.27 19.63
N LEU A 146 3.08 3.19 20.00
CA LEU A 146 3.42 2.92 21.41
C LEU A 146 4.36 3.99 21.97
N ASN A 147 5.36 4.41 21.19
CA ASN A 147 6.26 5.50 21.60
C ASN A 147 5.50 6.82 21.77
N GLN A 148 4.53 7.10 20.90
CA GLN A 148 3.70 8.30 21.05
C GLN A 148 2.88 8.25 22.34
N LEU A 149 2.25 7.11 22.63
CA LEU A 149 1.49 6.92 23.86
C LEU A 149 2.36 7.11 25.11
N ILE A 150 3.58 6.57 25.12
CA ILE A 150 4.52 6.75 26.24
C ILE A 150 4.90 8.23 26.42
N ARG A 151 5.10 8.98 25.33
CA ARG A 151 5.36 10.42 25.42
C ARG A 151 4.16 11.16 25.99
N ASP A 152 2.96 10.84 25.55
CA ASP A 152 1.73 11.47 26.02
C ASP A 152 1.52 11.19 27.52
N GLU A 153 1.69 9.94 27.96
CA GLU A 153 1.66 9.57 29.39
C GLU A 153 2.72 10.30 30.21
N HIS A 154 3.94 10.41 29.69
CA HIS A 154 5.02 11.14 30.35
C HIS A 154 4.66 12.62 30.53
N THR A 155 4.12 13.27 29.48
CA THR A 155 3.69 14.67 29.58
C THR A 155 2.55 14.85 30.59
N ALA A 156 1.59 13.92 30.63
CA ALA A 156 0.51 13.94 31.60
C ALA A 156 1.04 13.82 33.05
N LEU A 157 2.01 12.93 33.27
CA LEU A 157 2.67 12.78 34.58
C LEU A 157 3.47 14.02 34.97
N GLN A 158 4.19 14.65 34.04
CA GLN A 158 4.91 15.91 34.31
C GLN A 158 3.94 17.03 34.71
N LEU A 159 2.80 17.15 34.02
CA LEU A 159 1.76 18.13 34.36
C LEU A 159 1.14 17.85 35.74
N ALA A 160 0.87 16.58 36.04
CA ALA A 160 0.37 16.19 37.36
C ALA A 160 1.40 16.49 38.47
N TYR A 161 2.68 16.21 38.21
CA TYR A 161 3.77 16.46 39.15
C TYR A 161 3.95 17.95 39.42
N SER A 162 4.05 18.79 38.39
CA SER A 162 4.16 20.25 38.55
C SER A 162 2.97 20.84 39.31
N HIS A 163 1.75 20.36 39.04
CA HIS A 163 0.57 20.78 39.79
C HIS A 163 0.59 20.33 41.27
N LEU A 164 1.14 19.15 41.57
CA LEU A 164 1.35 18.69 42.94
C LEU A 164 2.45 19.51 43.64
N GLU A 165 3.55 19.83 42.97
CA GLU A 165 4.60 20.70 43.48
C GLU A 165 4.07 22.10 43.80
N ASP A 166 3.26 22.69 42.92
CA ASP A 166 2.62 23.98 43.17
C ASP A 166 1.69 23.93 44.38
N LYS A 167 0.93 22.85 44.54
CA LYS A 167 0.11 22.64 45.75
C LYS A 167 0.98 22.53 47.00
N LEU A 168 2.05 21.75 46.95
CA LEU A 168 2.96 21.57 48.08
C LEU A 168 3.63 22.89 48.46
N ARG A 169 4.12 23.64 47.48
CA ARG A 169 4.71 24.97 47.69
C ARG A 169 3.71 25.90 48.37
N LYS A 170 2.46 25.96 47.88
CA LYS A 170 1.39 26.74 48.53
C LYS A 170 1.14 26.32 49.98
N THR A 171 1.21 25.03 50.29
CA THR A 171 1.03 24.54 51.68
C THR A 171 2.23 24.85 52.58
N GLN A 172 3.46 24.75 52.07
CA GLN A 172 4.67 25.13 52.81
C GLN A 172 4.75 26.65 53.02
N ASP A 173 4.36 27.40 52.00
CA ASP A 173 4.15 28.84 52.08
C ASP A 173 3.02 29.19 53.04
N ALA A 174 2.16 28.26 53.49
CA ALA A 174 1.16 28.53 54.50
C ALA A 174 1.74 28.44 55.92
N HIS A 175 2.41 27.34 56.29
CA HIS A 175 3.18 27.21 57.52
C HIS A 175 4.23 26.10 57.36
N GLU A 176 5.44 26.30 57.89
CA GLU A 176 6.55 25.33 57.79
C GLU A 176 6.47 24.20 58.83
N GLY A 177 5.47 24.22 59.71
CA GLY A 177 5.23 23.23 60.75
C GLY A 177 3.75 23.16 61.15
N GLU A 178 3.42 22.30 62.11
CA GLU A 178 2.04 22.12 62.56
C GLU A 178 1.41 23.42 63.04
N VAL A 179 0.19 23.71 62.56
CA VAL A 179 -0.59 24.86 63.00
C VAL A 179 -1.16 24.55 64.38
N SER A 180 -0.70 25.28 65.40
CA SER A 180 -1.09 25.06 66.79
C SER A 180 -2.30 25.88 67.21
N ALA A 181 -2.58 26.99 66.49
CA ALA A 181 -3.70 27.87 66.80
C ALA A 181 -4.28 28.53 65.54
N VAL A 182 -5.60 28.60 65.48
CA VAL A 182 -6.36 29.34 64.46
C VAL A 182 -7.43 30.18 65.15
N LYS A 183 -7.51 31.46 64.83
CA LYS A 183 -8.53 32.36 65.38
C LYS A 183 -9.09 33.28 64.30
N TRP A 184 -10.42 33.30 64.20
CA TRP A 184 -11.14 34.23 63.33
C TRP A 184 -11.27 35.58 64.01
N SER A 185 -11.11 36.66 63.25
CA SER A 185 -11.56 37.98 63.70
C SER A 185 -13.09 38.01 63.68
N PRO A 186 -13.76 38.42 64.77
CA PRO A 186 -15.22 38.49 64.82
C PRO A 186 -15.81 39.69 64.05
N VAL A 187 -14.97 40.63 63.62
CA VAL A 187 -15.39 41.88 62.95
C VAL A 187 -14.79 41.98 61.56
N ASP A 188 -13.50 41.66 61.42
CA ASP A 188 -12.80 41.72 60.14
C ASP A 188 -12.83 40.37 59.44
N ARG A 189 -12.83 40.38 58.10
CA ARG A 189 -12.80 39.18 57.27
C ARG A 189 -11.43 38.48 57.27
N VAL A 190 -10.75 38.43 58.41
CA VAL A 190 -9.36 37.98 58.54
C VAL A 190 -9.27 36.77 59.48
N VAL A 191 -8.42 35.80 59.11
CA VAL A 191 -8.05 34.66 59.94
C VAL A 191 -6.60 34.78 60.37
N ALA A 192 -6.32 34.63 61.66
CA ALA A 192 -4.97 34.50 62.17
C ALA A 192 -4.62 33.04 62.41
N THR A 193 -3.47 32.60 61.90
CA THR A 193 -2.92 31.26 62.12
C THR A 193 -1.53 31.36 62.74
N GLY A 194 -1.26 30.52 63.75
CA GLY A 194 0.04 30.41 64.40
C GLY A 194 0.54 28.98 64.34
N GLY A 195 1.81 28.81 63.94
CA GLY A 195 2.42 27.49 63.74
C GLY A 195 3.63 27.23 64.64
N ALA A 196 4.05 25.96 64.65
CA ALA A 196 5.32 25.51 65.26
C ALA A 196 6.56 26.14 64.58
N ASP A 197 6.38 26.75 63.41
CA ASP A 197 7.37 27.58 62.70
C ASP A 197 7.65 28.93 63.37
N ARG A 198 6.96 29.23 64.50
CA ARG A 198 7.05 30.48 65.27
C ARG A 198 6.66 31.72 64.48
N LYS A 199 5.92 31.54 63.37
CA LYS A 199 5.37 32.62 62.54
C LYS A 199 3.86 32.73 62.78
N ILE A 200 3.35 33.95 62.80
CA ILE A 200 1.91 34.24 62.79
C ILE A 200 1.58 34.82 61.42
N ARG A 201 0.57 34.25 60.76
CA ARG A 201 0.13 34.71 59.44
C ARG A 201 -1.33 35.16 59.52
N LEU A 202 -1.62 36.23 58.79
CA LEU A 202 -2.96 36.81 58.66
C LEU A 202 -3.46 36.59 57.25
N TRP A 203 -4.65 35.98 57.15
CA TRP A 203 -5.28 35.61 55.89
C TRP A 203 -6.54 36.43 55.70
N ASP A 204 -6.58 37.21 54.63
CA ASP A 204 -7.77 37.96 54.25
C ASP A 204 -8.72 37.06 53.43
N THR A 205 -9.89 36.75 54.00
CA THR A 205 -10.87 35.85 53.41
C THR A 205 -11.69 36.46 52.28
N SER A 206 -11.51 37.76 51.98
CA SER A 206 -12.07 38.38 50.78
C SER A 206 -11.31 37.99 49.51
N LYS A 207 -10.02 37.64 49.66
CA LYS A 207 -9.10 37.32 48.55
C LYS A 207 -8.96 35.81 48.32
N ILE A 208 -9.58 34.99 49.17
CA ILE A 208 -9.55 33.53 49.03
C ILE A 208 -10.50 33.13 47.91
N ASP A 209 -9.93 32.65 46.82
CA ASP A 209 -10.65 32.05 45.71
C ASP A 209 -11.34 30.75 46.18
N ARG A 210 -12.67 30.81 46.29
CA ARG A 210 -13.50 29.70 46.82
C ARG A 210 -13.47 28.46 45.94
N SER A 211 -12.97 28.56 44.71
CA SER A 211 -12.82 27.42 43.79
C SER A 211 -11.71 26.43 44.21
N GLN A 212 -10.78 26.84 45.11
CA GLN A 212 -9.63 26.03 45.52
C GLN A 212 -9.92 25.06 46.68
N PHE A 213 -11.13 25.04 47.23
CA PHE A 213 -11.49 24.12 48.32
C PHE A 213 -11.82 22.72 47.78
N THR A 214 -10.82 21.83 47.79
CA THR A 214 -11.03 20.40 47.59
C THR A 214 -11.74 19.78 48.80
N ARG A 215 -12.81 19.03 48.53
CA ARG A 215 -13.81 18.41 49.43
C ARG A 215 -13.32 17.54 50.61
N GLY A 216 -12.02 17.47 50.91
CA GLY A 216 -11.43 16.55 51.88
C GLY A 216 -10.58 17.18 53.00
N VAL A 217 -10.39 18.50 53.02
CA VAL A 217 -9.66 19.17 54.12
C VAL A 217 -10.68 19.86 55.02
N PHE A 218 -10.73 19.39 56.27
CA PHE A 218 -11.73 19.73 57.29
C PHE A 218 -12.08 21.23 57.34
N LEU A 219 -13.33 21.52 56.99
CA LEU A 219 -14.01 22.79 57.27
C LEU A 219 -14.24 22.90 58.78
N VAL A 220 -13.28 23.43 59.52
CA VAL A 220 -13.52 23.93 60.89
C VAL A 220 -13.64 25.44 60.82
N ALA A 221 -14.90 25.91 60.67
CA ALA A 221 -15.44 27.13 61.28
C ALA A 221 -16.77 27.51 60.60
N LEU A 222 -17.89 27.16 61.22
CA LEU A 222 -19.14 27.90 61.02
C LEU A 222 -19.48 28.56 62.36
N ASP A 223 -19.34 29.89 62.38
CA ASP A 223 -19.57 30.78 63.50
C ASP A 223 -21.03 30.72 64.03
N ARG A 224 -21.26 31.28 65.23
CA ARG A 224 -22.49 31.31 66.05
C ARG A 224 -23.80 31.66 65.33
N LEU A 225 -23.76 32.20 64.11
CA LEU A 225 -24.94 32.42 63.27
C LEU A 225 -25.47 31.12 62.64
N ALA A 226 -24.59 30.15 62.37
CA ALA A 226 -24.97 28.83 61.87
C ALA A 226 -25.68 27.99 62.95
N SER A 227 -25.41 28.17 64.24
CA SER A 227 -26.13 27.47 65.32
C SER A 227 -27.63 27.78 65.39
N ARG A 228 -28.10 28.87 64.77
CA ARG A 228 -29.54 29.15 64.62
C ARG A 228 -30.14 28.51 63.36
N HIS A 229 -29.34 28.33 62.29
CA HIS A 229 -29.77 27.67 61.07
C HIS A 229 -29.70 26.13 61.16
N ALA A 230 -28.67 25.59 61.82
CA ALA A 230 -28.48 24.16 62.05
C ALA A 230 -29.61 23.55 62.91
N ARG A 231 -30.21 24.33 63.81
CA ARG A 231 -31.41 23.91 64.57
C ARG A 231 -32.66 23.65 63.71
N ARG A 232 -32.68 24.08 62.45
CA ARG A 232 -33.81 23.83 61.53
C ARG A 232 -33.69 22.52 60.76
N HIS A 233 -32.56 21.84 60.79
CA HIS A 233 -32.34 20.60 60.02
C HIS A 233 -32.12 19.42 60.97
N GLN A 234 -32.93 18.37 60.81
CA GLN A 234 -32.81 17.14 61.61
C GLN A 234 -31.44 16.49 61.38
N GLY A 235 -30.72 16.20 62.46
CA GLY A 235 -29.49 15.40 62.45
C GLY A 235 -28.16 16.15 62.56
N ALA A 236 -28.13 17.40 63.01
CA ALA A 236 -26.87 18.11 63.25
C ALA A 236 -26.32 17.83 64.66
N GLU A 237 -25.14 17.22 64.74
CA GLU A 237 -24.37 17.10 65.98
C GLU A 237 -23.46 18.31 66.16
N LEU A 238 -23.52 18.95 67.33
CA LEU A 238 -22.71 20.12 67.68
C LEU A 238 -21.65 19.70 68.70
N TYR A 239 -20.38 19.96 68.39
CA TYR A 239 -19.27 19.70 69.30
C TYR A 239 -18.92 20.98 70.07
N ASP A 240 -19.13 20.99 71.39
CA ASP A 240 -18.81 22.14 72.25
C ASP A 240 -17.37 22.05 72.77
N PHE A 241 -16.52 22.92 72.23
CA PHE A 241 -15.09 22.95 72.53
C PHE A 241 -14.77 23.36 73.97
N ARG A 242 -15.71 23.96 74.73
CA ARG A 242 -15.48 24.27 76.16
C ARG A 242 -15.68 23.08 77.09
N ARG A 243 -16.44 22.06 76.69
CA ARG A 243 -16.83 20.94 77.56
C ARG A 243 -16.28 19.58 77.13
N ARG A 244 -15.71 19.46 75.92
CA ARG A 244 -15.20 18.17 75.38
C ARG A 244 -16.24 17.04 75.42
N GLU A 245 -17.51 17.37 75.23
CA GLU A 245 -18.61 16.41 75.14
C GLU A 245 -19.40 16.66 73.86
N PHE A 246 -19.96 15.60 73.29
CA PHE A 246 -20.92 15.68 72.19
C PHE A 246 -22.31 15.91 72.79
N GLU A 247 -22.98 17.01 72.42
CA GLU A 247 -24.36 17.26 72.83
C GLU A 247 -25.29 16.96 71.66
N SER A 248 -26.09 15.90 71.79
CA SER A 248 -27.14 15.57 70.84
C SER A 248 -28.33 16.50 71.07
N VAL A 249 -28.62 17.37 70.10
CA VAL A 249 -29.76 18.29 70.18
C VAL A 249 -31.00 17.60 69.64
N GLU A 250 -31.84 17.07 70.53
CA GLU A 250 -33.17 16.57 70.17
C GLU A 250 -34.14 17.76 70.01
N VAL A 251 -34.65 17.95 68.79
CA VAL A 251 -35.63 19.00 68.51
C VAL A 251 -36.98 18.58 69.09
N ARG A 252 -37.40 19.20 70.21
CA ARG A 252 -38.80 19.14 70.66
C ARG A 252 -39.69 19.70 69.55
N LYS A 253 -40.50 18.83 68.95
CA LYS A 253 -41.61 19.23 68.08
C LYS A 253 -42.63 19.96 68.96
N GLU A 254 -42.60 21.29 68.94
CA GLU A 254 -43.77 22.06 69.35
C GLU A 254 -44.86 21.82 68.29
N ASN A 255 -45.95 21.17 68.72
CA ASN A 255 -47.16 21.00 67.93
C ASN A 255 -47.74 22.38 67.61
N LEU A 256 -47.73 22.75 66.32
CA LEU A 256 -48.63 23.76 65.79
C LEU A 256 -49.84 23.02 65.20
N GLN A 257 -50.97 23.10 65.91
CA GLN A 257 -52.30 22.89 65.35
C GLN A 257 -52.67 24.07 64.44
#